data_AF-A0A1P8FPE3-F1
#
_entry.id   AF-A0A1P8FPE3-F1
#
_cell.length_a   1.000
_cell.length_b   1.000
_cell.length_c   1.000
_cell.angle_alpha   90.00
_cell.angle_beta   90.00
_cell.angle_gamma   90.00
#
_symmetry.space_group_name_H-M   'P 1'
#
loop_
_entity.id
_entity.type
_entity.pdbx_description
1 polymer ?
#
loop_
_entity_poly.entity_id
_entity_poly.type
_entity_poly.pdbx_seq_one_letter_code
_entity_poly.pdbx_strand_id
1 'polypeptide(L)'
;MDATRRKALVAIFAIFGAGLIGAAWLFWNSQENSGVIASMLPVLPERDRRAELASLEAALQGTTDEYARWVQLPRLAHLDARIGNPECAKAHVAEVLALAPKYVTDWNYGNVTHKAHLALGHIALRAGALEIARKELLAAGDTRGSPQLDSFGPSMTLANDLLAKGEREVVLAYIAKLGRFWKDDRGSLNMWTEMIQAGRTPNFGAHLVY
;
A
#
# COMPACT_ATOMS: atom_id res chain seq x y z
N MET A 1 5.76 6.72 -57.28
CA MET A 1 5.98 7.82 -56.32
C MET A 1 5.36 9.05 -56.95
N ASP A 2 4.38 9.72 -56.32
CA ASP A 2 4.19 11.13 -56.66
C ASP A 2 3.58 11.99 -55.53
N ALA A 3 4.08 13.21 -55.51
CA ALA A 3 4.30 14.13 -54.40
C ALA A 3 3.10 15.02 -54.08
N THR A 4 1.89 14.56 -54.37
CA THR A 4 0.68 15.40 -54.25
C THR A 4 -0.03 15.23 -52.91
N ARG A 5 0.29 14.19 -52.13
CA ARG A 5 -0.21 14.02 -50.75
C ARG A 5 0.71 14.55 -49.65
N ARG A 6 1.88 15.12 -50.02
CA ARG A 6 2.79 15.80 -49.08
C ARG A 6 2.45 17.28 -48.81
N LYS A 7 1.45 17.85 -49.51
CA LYS A 7 1.10 19.28 -49.38
C LYS A 7 -0.10 19.58 -48.49
N ALA A 8 -0.76 18.59 -47.90
CA ALA A 8 -1.82 18.81 -46.90
C ALA A 8 -1.33 18.78 -45.44
N LEU A 9 -0.06 18.41 -45.22
CA LEU A 9 0.54 18.29 -43.87
C LEU A 9 1.52 19.41 -43.51
N VAL A 10 1.67 20.44 -44.36
CA VAL A 10 2.63 21.53 -44.14
C VAL A 10 1.95 22.90 -43.97
N ALA A 11 0.62 22.99 -43.96
CA ALA A 11 -0.08 24.27 -43.89
C ALA A 11 -0.92 24.49 -42.61
N ILE A 12 -0.65 23.77 -41.51
CA ILE A 12 -1.11 24.15 -40.16
C ILE A 12 0.06 23.96 -39.19
N PHE A 13 1.18 24.57 -39.52
CA PHE A 13 2.26 24.90 -38.59
C PHE A 13 2.63 26.36 -38.80
N ALA A 14 1.65 27.23 -38.63
CA ALA A 14 1.91 28.64 -38.41
C ALA A 14 0.70 29.22 -37.72
N ILE A 15 0.95 29.71 -36.50
CA ILE A 15 0.14 30.67 -35.75
C ILE A 15 -0.96 30.01 -34.88
N PHE A 16 -0.76 30.19 -33.56
CA PHE A 16 -1.62 29.89 -32.41
C PHE A 16 -1.42 28.56 -31.64
N GLY A 17 -0.56 28.64 -30.60
CA GLY A 17 -0.95 28.19 -29.26
C GLY A 17 -0.46 26.82 -28.81
N ALA A 18 0.83 26.70 -28.47
CA ALA A 18 1.46 25.55 -27.83
C ALA A 18 1.00 25.25 -26.36
N GLY A 19 -0.25 25.55 -25.99
CA GLY A 19 -0.73 25.48 -24.60
C GLY A 19 -1.81 24.45 -24.30
N LEU A 20 -2.64 24.04 -25.28
CA LEU A 20 -3.89 23.31 -24.97
C LEU A 20 -4.00 21.90 -25.57
N ILE A 21 -3.25 21.58 -26.63
CA ILE A 21 -3.24 20.21 -27.18
C ILE A 21 -2.40 19.26 -26.33
N GLY A 22 -1.35 19.78 -25.66
CA GLY A 22 -0.54 19.00 -24.72
C GLY A 22 -1.34 18.54 -23.51
N ALA A 23 -2.22 19.39 -22.97
CA ALA A 23 -3.06 19.04 -21.83
C ALA A 23 -4.13 18.00 -22.21
N ALA A 24 -4.74 18.08 -23.38
CA ALA A 24 -5.72 17.08 -23.83
C ALA A 24 -5.08 15.74 -24.18
N TRP A 25 -3.87 15.73 -24.78
CA TRP A 25 -3.12 14.50 -25.04
C TRP A 25 -2.60 13.86 -23.74
N LEU A 26 -2.12 14.66 -22.79
CA LEU A 26 -1.74 14.18 -21.46
C LEU A 26 -2.96 13.72 -20.66
N PHE A 27 -4.13 14.35 -20.81
CA PHE A 27 -5.37 13.96 -20.13
C PHE A 27 -5.96 12.68 -20.72
N TRP A 28 -5.93 12.53 -22.06
CA TRP A 28 -6.35 11.31 -22.75
C TRP A 28 -5.40 10.13 -22.46
N ASN A 29 -4.08 10.37 -22.45
CA ASN A 29 -3.07 9.37 -22.11
C ASN A 29 -2.97 9.08 -20.59
N SER A 30 -3.50 9.95 -19.73
CA SER A 30 -3.53 9.77 -18.26
C SER A 30 -4.65 8.83 -17.80
N GLN A 31 -5.76 8.78 -18.54
CA GLN A 31 -6.88 7.86 -18.25
C GLN A 31 -6.54 6.40 -18.59
N GLU A 32 -5.73 6.15 -19.62
CA GLU A 32 -5.29 4.78 -19.99
C GLU A 32 -4.05 4.30 -19.21
N ASN A 33 -3.32 5.21 -18.56
CA ASN A 33 -1.96 4.94 -18.06
C ASN A 33 -1.74 5.35 -16.59
N SER A 34 -2.81 5.42 -15.80
CA SER A 34 -2.76 5.85 -14.39
C SER A 34 -1.84 4.97 -13.51
N GLY A 35 -1.57 3.73 -13.93
CA GLY A 35 -0.58 2.85 -13.27
C GLY A 35 0.88 3.22 -13.54
N VAL A 36 1.17 3.89 -14.66
CA VAL A 36 2.54 4.25 -15.07
C VAL A 36 3.01 5.53 -14.37
N ILE A 37 2.14 6.51 -14.14
CA ILE A 37 2.48 7.72 -13.38
C ILE A 37 2.71 7.40 -11.89
N ALA A 38 1.94 6.47 -11.32
CA ALA A 38 2.17 5.96 -9.96
C ALA A 38 3.52 5.22 -9.82
N SER A 39 4.06 4.66 -10.91
CA SER A 39 5.37 4.00 -10.93
C SER A 39 6.58 4.96 -11.03
N MET A 40 6.33 6.25 -11.28
CA MET A 40 7.37 7.29 -11.39
C MET A 40 7.52 8.15 -10.14
N LEU A 41 6.64 8.01 -9.15
CA LEU A 41 6.88 8.57 -7.83
C LEU A 41 8.06 7.84 -7.20
N PRO A 42 9.13 8.53 -6.76
CA PRO A 42 10.23 7.86 -6.10
C PRO A 42 9.68 7.13 -4.89
N VAL A 43 9.80 5.80 -4.89
CA VAL A 43 9.75 5.00 -3.66
C VAL A 43 10.74 5.66 -2.73
N LEU A 44 10.25 6.21 -1.61
CA LEU A 44 11.08 6.99 -0.67
C LEU A 44 12.40 6.24 -0.44
N PRO A 45 13.57 6.85 -0.72
CA PRO A 45 14.85 6.18 -0.51
C PRO A 45 14.96 5.70 0.95
N GLU A 46 15.62 4.57 1.18
CA GLU A 46 15.77 3.89 2.50
C GLU A 46 16.12 4.84 3.65
N ARG A 47 16.88 5.90 3.36
CA ARG A 47 17.27 6.97 4.28
C ARG A 47 16.07 7.70 4.90
N ASP A 48 15.00 7.91 4.14
CA ASP A 48 13.81 8.63 4.60
C ASP A 48 12.98 7.77 5.56
N ARG A 49 12.96 6.45 5.36
CA ARG A 49 12.20 5.52 6.23
C ARG A 49 12.82 5.36 7.61
N ARG A 50 14.15 5.38 7.74
CA ARG A 50 14.82 5.37 9.05
C ARG A 50 14.58 6.67 9.83
N ALA A 51 14.53 7.81 9.14
CA ALA A 51 14.18 9.08 9.76
C ALA A 51 12.72 9.10 10.23
N GLU A 52 11.80 8.53 9.43
CA GLU A 52 10.40 8.34 9.83
C GLU A 52 10.29 7.44 11.07
N LEU A 53 11.02 6.32 11.11
CA LEU A 53 11.04 5.44 12.27
C LEU A 53 11.45 6.19 13.54
N ALA A 54 12.57 6.90 13.50
CA ALA A 54 13.04 7.70 14.63
C ALA A 54 12.03 8.79 15.05
N SER A 55 11.33 9.41 14.09
CA SER A 55 10.28 10.40 14.38
C SER A 55 9.07 9.77 15.08
N LEU A 56 8.67 8.56 14.69
CA LEU A 56 7.56 7.84 15.32
C LEU A 56 7.93 7.37 16.72
N GLU A 57 9.16 6.88 16.93
CA GLU A 57 9.68 6.52 18.25
C GLU A 57 9.67 7.72 19.20
N ALA A 58 10.17 8.87 18.75
CA ALA A 58 10.18 10.11 19.54
C ALA A 58 8.76 10.60 19.88
N ALA A 59 7.83 10.55 18.93
CA ALA A 59 6.43 10.91 19.17
C ALA A 59 5.77 9.99 20.21
N LEU A 60 6.09 8.68 20.15
CA LEU A 60 5.54 7.70 21.06
C LEU A 60 6.07 7.84 22.49
N GLN A 61 7.34 8.24 22.68
CA GLN A 61 7.93 8.50 24.01
C GLN A 61 7.17 9.57 24.79
N GLY A 62 6.61 10.58 24.10
CA GLY A 62 5.81 11.63 24.71
C GLY A 62 4.33 11.26 24.92
N THR A 63 3.88 10.11 24.42
CA THR A 63 2.47 9.72 24.43
C THR A 63 2.16 8.85 25.65
N THR A 64 1.51 9.45 26.65
CA THR A 64 1.09 8.78 27.90
C THR A 64 -0.39 8.39 27.90
N ASP A 65 -1.21 9.01 27.05
CA ASP A 65 -2.61 8.64 26.88
C ASP A 65 -2.74 7.28 26.19
N GLU A 66 -3.46 6.36 26.83
CA GLU A 66 -3.59 4.96 26.38
C GLU A 66 -4.23 4.87 24.99
N TYR A 67 -5.27 5.66 24.71
CA TYR A 67 -5.95 5.64 23.42
C TYR A 67 -5.05 6.20 22.31
N ALA A 68 -4.42 7.37 22.52
CA ALA A 68 -3.48 7.94 21.58
C ALA A 68 -2.32 6.97 21.29
N ARG A 69 -1.83 6.28 22.33
CA ARG A 69 -0.80 5.27 22.21
C ARG A 69 -1.27 4.07 21.37
N TRP A 70 -2.48 3.56 21.63
CA TRP A 70 -3.10 2.49 20.83
C TRP A 70 -3.27 2.85 19.35
N VAL A 71 -3.59 4.11 19.04
CA VAL A 71 -3.72 4.62 17.67
C VAL A 71 -2.37 4.72 16.96
N GLN A 72 -1.30 5.15 17.65
CA GLN A 72 0.01 5.41 17.05
C GLN A 72 0.89 4.17 16.90
N LEU A 73 0.87 3.29 17.91
CA LEU A 73 1.72 2.09 17.99
C LEU A 73 1.75 1.22 16.72
N PRO A 74 0.62 0.95 16.03
CA PRO A 74 0.62 0.02 14.89
C PRO A 74 1.47 0.51 13.71
N ARG A 75 1.56 1.83 13.49
CA ARG A 75 2.43 2.39 12.42
C ARG A 75 3.90 2.18 12.77
N LEU A 76 4.29 2.48 14.02
CA LEU A 76 5.64 2.25 14.49
C LEU A 76 6.01 0.76 14.41
N ALA A 77 5.14 -0.11 14.93
CA ALA A 77 5.36 -1.55 14.93
C ALA A 77 5.52 -2.12 13.52
N HIS A 78 4.71 -1.66 12.56
CA HIS A 78 4.80 -2.09 11.16
C HIS A 78 6.13 -1.66 10.53
N LEU A 79 6.60 -0.44 10.81
CA LEU A 79 7.88 0.04 10.30
C LEU A 79 9.07 -0.67 10.96
N ASP A 80 9.06 -0.84 12.29
CA ASP A 80 10.06 -1.61 13.03
C ASP A 80 10.16 -3.06 12.52
N ALA A 81 9.02 -3.70 12.26
CA ALA A 81 8.98 -5.07 11.75
C ALA A 81 9.71 -5.18 10.41
N ARG A 82 9.59 -4.19 9.53
CA ARG A 82 10.16 -4.18 8.19
C ARG A 82 11.63 -3.77 8.15
N ILE A 83 11.99 -2.68 8.83
CA ILE A 83 13.31 -2.04 8.68
C ILE A 83 14.06 -1.83 10.01
N GLY A 84 13.37 -1.98 11.14
CA GLY A 84 13.90 -1.74 12.47
C GLY A 84 14.08 -3.02 13.29
N ASN A 85 13.80 -2.92 14.59
CA ASN A 85 13.97 -4.01 15.54
C ASN A 85 12.69 -4.86 15.63
N PRO A 86 12.72 -6.14 15.22
CA PRO A 86 11.54 -6.99 15.22
C PRO A 86 11.04 -7.31 16.64
N GLU A 87 11.90 -7.27 17.65
CA GLU A 87 11.50 -7.46 19.05
C GLU A 87 10.75 -6.23 19.59
N CYS A 88 11.17 -5.02 19.21
CA CYS A 88 10.42 -3.79 19.51
C CYS A 88 9.04 -3.82 18.84
N ALA A 89 8.98 -4.17 17.54
CA ALA A 89 7.71 -4.34 16.83
C ALA A 89 6.79 -5.34 17.54
N LYS A 90 7.33 -6.49 17.97
CA LYS A 90 6.56 -7.51 18.67
C LYS A 90 5.99 -7.00 19.99
N ALA A 91 6.78 -6.26 20.77
CA ALA A 91 6.31 -5.64 22.02
C ALA A 91 5.19 -4.61 21.76
N HIS A 92 5.37 -3.75 20.76
CA HIS A 92 4.36 -2.76 20.36
C HIS A 92 3.06 -3.42 19.89
N VAL A 93 3.13 -4.49 19.09
CA VAL A 93 1.93 -5.24 18.67
C VAL A 93 1.25 -5.91 19.86
N ALA A 94 2.01 -6.51 20.78
CA ALA A 94 1.43 -7.16 21.96
C ALA A 94 0.60 -6.16 22.80
N GLU A 95 1.10 -4.94 22.95
CA GLU A 95 0.37 -3.86 23.61
C GLU A 95 -0.90 -3.47 22.85
N VAL A 96 -0.81 -3.28 21.52
CA VAL A 96 -1.96 -2.95 20.66
C VAL A 96 -3.06 -4.00 20.78
N LEU A 97 -2.70 -5.29 20.72
CA LEU A 97 -3.66 -6.40 20.78
C LEU A 97 -4.25 -6.58 22.17
N ALA A 98 -3.51 -6.29 23.23
CA ALA A 98 -4.03 -6.30 24.61
C ALA A 98 -5.13 -5.23 24.80
N LEU A 99 -4.99 -4.08 24.14
CA LEU A 99 -5.96 -2.98 24.19
C LEU A 99 -7.10 -3.12 23.17
N ALA A 100 -6.93 -3.91 22.11
CA ALA A 100 -7.91 -4.04 21.04
C ALA A 100 -9.35 -4.38 21.52
N PRO A 101 -9.59 -5.27 22.51
CA PRO A 101 -10.95 -5.54 22.99
C PRO A 101 -11.68 -4.31 23.54
N LYS A 102 -10.94 -3.34 24.12
CA LYS A 102 -11.51 -2.09 24.66
C LYS A 102 -12.02 -1.15 23.57
N TYR A 103 -11.41 -1.21 22.39
CA TYR A 103 -11.67 -0.30 21.27
C TYR A 103 -12.38 -1.00 20.10
N VAL A 104 -13.04 -2.13 20.35
CA VAL A 104 -13.68 -2.93 19.30
C VAL A 104 -14.74 -2.17 18.50
N THR A 105 -15.36 -1.12 19.04
CA THR A 105 -16.33 -0.26 18.33
C THR A 105 -15.72 1.03 17.79
N ASP A 106 -14.41 1.24 17.97
CA ASP A 106 -13.73 2.44 17.54
C ASP A 106 -13.64 2.52 16.01
N TRP A 107 -13.74 3.74 15.47
CA TRP A 107 -13.71 4.02 14.04
C TRP A 107 -12.38 3.63 13.39
N ASN A 108 -11.28 3.62 14.15
CA ASN A 108 -9.93 3.30 13.69
C ASN A 108 -9.54 1.84 13.96
N TYR A 109 -10.42 1.04 14.59
CA TYR A 109 -10.14 -0.35 14.98
C TYR A 109 -9.63 -1.22 13.83
N GLY A 110 -10.23 -1.13 12.65
CA GLY A 110 -9.79 -1.91 11.49
C GLY A 110 -8.38 -1.54 11.04
N ASN A 111 -8.04 -0.25 11.00
CA ASN A 111 -6.70 0.20 10.61
C ASN A 111 -5.62 -0.20 11.63
N VAL A 112 -5.92 -0.10 12.92
CA VAL A 112 -5.02 -0.55 14.00
C VAL A 112 -4.77 -2.06 13.89
N THR A 113 -5.85 -2.85 13.78
CA THR A 113 -5.77 -4.31 13.69
C THR A 113 -5.06 -4.76 12.43
N HIS A 114 -5.33 -4.11 11.29
CA HIS A 114 -4.70 -4.40 10.00
C HIS A 114 -3.18 -4.23 10.10
N LYS A 115 -2.71 -3.06 10.56
CA LYS A 115 -1.27 -2.77 10.70
C LYS A 115 -0.58 -3.68 11.71
N ALA A 116 -1.24 -4.03 12.83
CA ALA A 116 -0.71 -4.96 13.82
C ALA A 116 -0.43 -6.34 13.21
N HIS A 117 -1.35 -6.88 12.43
CA HIS A 117 -1.15 -8.15 11.73
C HIS A 117 -0.08 -8.04 10.64
N LEU A 118 -0.01 -6.93 9.90
CA LEU A 118 1.09 -6.73 8.95
C LEU A 118 2.47 -6.74 9.64
N ALA A 119 2.58 -6.12 10.82
CA ALA A 119 3.81 -6.15 11.61
C ALA A 119 4.20 -7.58 12.02
N LEU A 120 3.25 -8.36 12.55
CA LEU A 120 3.49 -9.77 12.91
C LEU A 120 3.90 -10.60 11.69
N GLY A 121 3.26 -10.38 10.54
CA GLY A 121 3.60 -11.09 9.31
C GLY A 121 5.01 -10.77 8.82
N HIS A 122 5.44 -9.51 8.91
CA HIS A 122 6.81 -9.10 8.56
C HIS A 122 7.86 -9.65 9.52
N ILE A 123 7.56 -9.66 10.84
CA ILE A 123 8.41 -10.33 11.84
C ILE A 123 8.57 -11.82 11.48
N ALA A 124 7.46 -12.49 11.17
CA ALA A 124 7.45 -13.89 10.79
C ALA A 124 8.25 -14.16 9.51
N LEU A 125 8.10 -13.32 8.47
CA LEU A 125 8.89 -13.43 7.24
C LEU A 125 10.39 -13.31 7.51
N ARG A 126 10.82 -12.35 8.34
CA ARG A 126 12.23 -12.18 8.72
C ARG A 126 12.79 -13.38 9.48
N ALA A 127 11.95 -14.03 10.27
CA ALA A 127 12.30 -15.27 10.96
C ALA A 127 12.21 -16.53 10.07
N GLY A 128 11.86 -16.40 8.79
CA GLY A 128 11.65 -17.54 7.88
C GLY A 128 10.37 -18.34 8.15
N ALA A 129 9.49 -17.85 9.01
CA ALA A 129 8.24 -18.51 9.41
C ALA A 129 7.10 -18.19 8.41
N LEU A 130 7.22 -18.76 7.21
CA LEU A 130 6.33 -18.44 6.08
C LEU A 130 4.85 -18.76 6.35
N GLU A 131 4.55 -19.87 7.03
CA GLU A 131 3.18 -20.20 7.45
C GLU A 131 2.56 -19.13 8.35
N ILE A 132 3.36 -18.57 9.27
CA ILE A 132 2.87 -17.54 10.18
C ILE A 132 2.62 -16.25 9.39
N ALA A 133 3.54 -15.85 8.51
CA ALA A 133 3.35 -14.69 7.66
C ALA A 133 2.07 -14.76 6.80
N ARG A 134 1.76 -15.95 6.26
CA ARG A 134 0.50 -16.20 5.53
C ARG A 134 -0.72 -15.94 6.40
N LYS A 135 -0.75 -16.52 7.59
CA LYS A 135 -1.86 -16.38 8.54
C LYS A 135 -2.09 -14.92 8.91
N GLU A 136 -1.00 -14.21 9.22
CA GLU A 136 -1.06 -12.80 9.59
C GLU A 136 -1.55 -11.92 8.43
N LEU A 137 -1.15 -12.19 7.19
CA LEU A 137 -1.70 -11.46 6.02
C LEU A 137 -3.23 -11.64 5.92
N LEU A 138 -3.72 -12.87 6.07
CA LEU A 138 -5.16 -13.14 5.99
C LEU A 138 -5.92 -12.48 7.16
N ALA A 139 -5.35 -12.50 8.36
CA ALA A 139 -5.91 -11.84 9.54
C ALA A 139 -6.00 -10.31 9.34
N ALA A 140 -5.00 -9.69 8.72
CA ALA A 140 -5.07 -8.28 8.34
C ALA A 140 -6.26 -8.01 7.39
N GLY A 141 -6.48 -8.90 6.41
CA GLY A 141 -7.63 -8.80 5.50
C GLY A 141 -9.00 -9.03 6.16
N ASP A 142 -9.05 -9.69 7.33
CA ASP A 142 -10.29 -10.01 8.06
C ASP A 142 -10.80 -8.88 8.95
N THR A 143 -10.12 -7.75 8.97
CA THR A 143 -10.66 -6.54 9.60
C THR A 143 -11.94 -6.05 8.92
N ARG A 144 -12.74 -5.27 9.66
CA ARG A 144 -13.99 -4.67 9.16
C ARG A 144 -13.78 -3.43 8.28
N GLY A 145 -12.54 -3.08 7.95
CA GLY A 145 -12.21 -1.79 7.34
C GLY A 145 -12.15 -0.63 8.33
N SER A 146 -11.89 0.56 7.80
CA SER A 146 -11.90 1.84 8.51
C SER A 146 -11.98 2.97 7.48
N PRO A 147 -12.35 4.20 7.83
CA PRO A 147 -12.40 5.30 6.87
C PRO A 147 -11.13 5.46 6.01
N GLN A 148 -9.95 5.24 6.59
CA GLN A 148 -8.68 5.27 5.86
C GLN A 148 -8.50 4.05 4.95
N LEU A 149 -8.76 2.84 5.44
CA LEU A 149 -8.64 1.61 4.66
C LEU A 149 -9.65 1.55 3.50
N ASP A 150 -10.85 2.09 3.71
CA ASP A 150 -11.95 2.05 2.76
C ASP A 150 -11.78 3.10 1.65
N SER A 151 -10.96 4.14 1.89
CA SER A 151 -10.68 5.20 0.93
C SER A 151 -9.30 5.05 0.27
N PHE A 152 -8.22 5.21 1.04
CA PHE A 152 -6.86 5.15 0.48
C PHE A 152 -6.42 3.72 0.16
N GLY A 153 -7.05 2.74 0.79
CA GLY A 153 -6.71 1.34 0.66
C GLY A 153 -5.70 0.86 1.70
N PRO A 154 -5.46 -0.46 1.71
CA PRO A 154 -4.55 -1.11 2.63
C PRO A 154 -3.10 -1.02 2.14
N SER A 155 -2.16 -1.24 3.07
CA SER A 155 -0.77 -1.54 2.69
C SER A 155 -0.69 -2.92 2.02
N MET A 156 0.08 -2.99 0.93
CA MET A 156 0.38 -4.22 0.18
C MET A 156 1.81 -4.72 0.46
N THR A 157 2.52 -4.15 1.43
CA THR A 157 3.93 -4.46 1.71
C THR A 157 4.18 -5.92 2.04
N LEU A 158 3.37 -6.52 2.93
CA LEU A 158 3.50 -7.94 3.28
C LEU A 158 3.10 -8.86 2.11
N ALA A 159 2.04 -8.49 1.39
CA ALA A 159 1.60 -9.21 0.20
C ALA A 159 2.70 -9.22 -0.88
N ASN A 160 3.37 -8.11 -1.11
CA ASN A 160 4.50 -7.99 -2.04
C ASN A 160 5.65 -8.93 -1.66
N ASP A 161 6.02 -8.95 -0.38
CA ASP A 161 7.13 -9.78 0.10
C ASP A 161 6.78 -11.27 0.05
N LEU A 162 5.51 -11.62 0.30
CA LEU A 162 4.98 -12.98 0.11
C LEU A 162 4.97 -13.39 -1.37
N LEU A 163 4.58 -12.51 -2.30
CA LEU A 163 4.68 -12.79 -3.75
C LEU A 163 6.12 -13.06 -4.18
N ALA A 164 7.09 -12.33 -3.62
CA ALA A 164 8.52 -12.56 -3.88
C ALA A 164 9.01 -13.93 -3.36
N LYS A 165 8.28 -14.55 -2.42
CA LYS A 165 8.50 -15.93 -1.96
C LYS A 165 7.67 -16.97 -2.72
N GLY A 166 6.87 -16.56 -3.71
CA GLY A 166 6.04 -17.43 -4.52
C GLY A 166 4.63 -17.68 -3.95
N GLU A 167 4.27 -17.03 -2.85
CA GLU A 167 3.03 -17.22 -2.11
C GLU A 167 1.84 -16.50 -2.79
N ARG A 168 1.43 -17.00 -3.95
CA ARG A 168 0.39 -16.37 -4.78
C ARG A 168 -1.02 -16.57 -4.22
N GLU A 169 -1.32 -17.79 -3.78
CA GLU A 169 -2.66 -18.19 -3.34
C GLU A 169 -3.12 -17.40 -2.11
N VAL A 170 -2.23 -17.23 -1.12
CA VAL A 170 -2.53 -16.43 0.07
C VAL A 170 -2.76 -14.96 -0.27
N VAL A 171 -2.04 -14.41 -1.24
CA VAL A 171 -2.16 -13.00 -1.64
C VAL A 171 -3.45 -12.78 -2.41
N LEU A 172 -3.86 -13.72 -3.26
CA LEU A 172 -5.19 -13.71 -3.90
C LEU A 172 -6.31 -13.77 -2.85
N ALA A 173 -6.18 -14.63 -1.85
CA ALA A 173 -7.14 -14.72 -0.76
C ALA A 173 -7.19 -13.42 0.07
N TYR A 174 -6.06 -12.77 0.31
CA TYR A 174 -5.99 -11.46 0.94
C TYR A 174 -6.69 -10.38 0.09
N ILE A 175 -6.41 -10.29 -1.22
CA ILE A 175 -7.05 -9.34 -2.13
C ILE A 175 -8.58 -9.51 -2.13
N ALA A 176 -9.08 -10.75 -2.14
CA ALA A 176 -10.51 -11.01 -2.04
C ALA A 176 -11.12 -10.49 -0.72
N LYS A 177 -10.39 -10.60 0.39
CA LYS A 177 -10.80 -10.06 1.70
C LYS A 177 -10.85 -8.54 1.70
N LEU A 178 -9.88 -7.87 1.06
CA LEU A 178 -9.85 -6.41 0.90
C LEU A 178 -11.09 -5.87 0.19
N GLY A 179 -11.57 -6.59 -0.83
CA GLY A 179 -12.76 -6.22 -1.59
C GLY A 179 -14.05 -6.13 -0.76
N ARG A 180 -14.05 -6.59 0.49
CA ARG A 180 -15.20 -6.40 1.40
C ARG A 180 -15.33 -4.98 1.90
N PHE A 181 -14.23 -4.28 2.15
CA PHE A 181 -14.23 -2.94 2.73
C PHE A 181 -13.69 -1.86 1.77
N TRP A 182 -12.70 -2.17 0.94
CA TRP A 182 -12.12 -1.21 0.01
C TRP A 182 -12.90 -1.19 -1.30
N LYS A 183 -13.93 -0.34 -1.37
CA LYS A 183 -14.83 -0.19 -2.53
C LYS A 183 -14.38 0.88 -3.53
N ASP A 184 -13.56 1.83 -3.09
CA ASP A 184 -12.92 2.83 -3.95
C ASP A 184 -11.53 2.35 -4.42
N ASP A 185 -11.40 1.06 -4.74
CA ASP A 185 -10.12 0.48 -5.20
C ASP A 185 -9.75 0.89 -6.64
N ARG A 186 -10.69 1.55 -7.35
CA ARG A 186 -10.53 2.05 -8.72
C ARG A 186 -10.10 0.96 -9.72
N GLY A 187 -10.52 -0.28 -9.47
CA GLY A 187 -10.20 -1.45 -10.29
C GLY A 187 -8.84 -2.10 -9.96
N SER A 188 -8.12 -1.60 -8.96
CA SER A 188 -6.82 -2.14 -8.55
C SER A 188 -6.91 -3.60 -8.12
N LEU A 189 -7.94 -3.99 -7.36
CA LEU A 189 -8.07 -5.36 -6.85
C LEU A 189 -8.24 -6.37 -7.99
N ASN A 190 -9.03 -6.04 -9.01
CA ASN A 190 -9.23 -6.89 -10.18
C ASN A 190 -7.94 -6.98 -10.99
N MET A 191 -7.31 -5.85 -11.29
CA MET A 191 -6.04 -5.80 -12.03
C MET A 191 -4.94 -6.63 -11.34
N TRP A 192 -4.77 -6.47 -10.02
CA TRP A 192 -3.77 -7.22 -9.26
C TRP A 192 -4.07 -8.73 -9.25
N THR A 193 -5.35 -9.10 -9.11
CA THR A 193 -5.80 -10.50 -9.16
C THR A 193 -5.41 -11.15 -10.49
N GLU A 194 -5.74 -10.52 -11.62
CA GLU A 194 -5.42 -11.03 -12.96
C GLU A 194 -3.91 -11.16 -13.19
N MET A 195 -3.13 -10.18 -12.74
CA MET A 195 -1.68 -10.23 -12.84
C MET A 195 -1.09 -11.42 -12.07
N ILE A 196 -1.52 -11.62 -10.81
CA ILE A 196 -1.03 -12.71 -9.96
C ILE A 196 -1.42 -14.07 -10.53
N GLN A 197 -2.66 -14.23 -11.02
CA GLN A 197 -3.13 -15.44 -11.68
C GLN A 197 -2.33 -15.77 -12.95
N ALA A 198 -1.92 -14.74 -13.70
CA ALA A 198 -1.01 -14.88 -14.85
C ALA A 198 0.46 -15.11 -14.44
N GLY A 199 0.76 -15.33 -13.16
CA GLY A 199 2.11 -15.58 -12.65
C GLY A 199 2.97 -14.32 -12.51
N ARG A 200 2.44 -13.13 -12.80
CA ARG A 200 3.13 -11.84 -12.73
C ARG A 200 3.03 -11.23 -11.33
N THR A 201 4.00 -10.39 -10.97
CA THR A 201 3.95 -9.59 -9.73
C THR A 201 3.36 -8.22 -10.07
N PRO A 202 2.23 -7.81 -9.46
CA PRO A 202 1.68 -6.47 -9.65
C PRO A 202 2.63 -5.39 -9.14
N ASN A 203 2.63 -4.23 -9.80
CA ASN A 203 3.16 -3.03 -9.18
C ASN A 203 2.08 -2.45 -8.25
N PHE A 204 2.28 -2.56 -6.94
CA PHE A 204 1.37 -2.03 -5.94
C PHE A 204 1.51 -0.51 -5.72
N GLY A 205 2.50 0.15 -6.34
CA GLY A 205 2.66 1.61 -6.31
C GLY A 205 2.68 2.19 -4.89
N ALA A 206 1.84 3.19 -4.64
CA ALA A 206 1.74 3.87 -3.34
C ALA A 206 1.38 2.92 -2.18
N HIS A 207 0.78 1.75 -2.46
CA HIS A 207 0.46 0.74 -1.44
C HIS A 207 1.70 0.08 -0.80
N LEU A 208 2.89 0.38 -1.30
CA LEU A 208 4.18 -0.04 -0.74
C LEU A 208 4.80 1.01 0.21
N VAL A 209 4.21 2.21 0.27
CA VAL A 209 4.69 3.36 1.05
C VAL A 209 3.70 3.61 2.21
N TYR A 210 3.88 2.86 3.30
CA TYR A 210 3.01 2.82 4.49
C TYR A 210 3.82 2.67 5.78
#